data_AF-A0ABD0PQ19-F1
#
_entry.id   AF-A0ABD0PQ19-F1
#
_cell.length_a   1.000
_cell.length_b   1.000
_cell.length_c   1.000
_cell.angle_alpha   90.00
_cell.angle_beta   90.00
_cell.angle_gamma   90.00
#
_symmetry.space_group_name_H-M   'P 1'
#
loop_
_entity.id
_entity.type
_entity.pdbx_description
1 polymer ?
#
loop_
_entity_poly.entity_id
_entity_poly.type
_entity_poly.pdbx_seq_one_letter_code
_entity_poly.pdbx_strand_id
1 'polypeptide(L)'
;MSDQVLRVFKADQQSRYIMIGKDTTAKEVVAQAIREFALTAAAEAYSLCEVSVTPEGVIKQRRLPEQLSKLADRIQLSGRYYLKSNMETETLCSDEDAQELLRESQISLLQLSTVEVATQLSMRAFELFCAIEPTEYIDDLFKLKTRLTGPPSLKLFEEAINRETFWVATEVVREPNQLKRMKIVKHFIKIALHCRECKNFNSMFAII
;
A
#
# COMPACT_ATOMS: atom_id res chain seq x y z
N MET A 1 -8.12 3.65 18.99
CA MET A 1 -7.72 4.50 17.85
C MET A 1 -6.26 4.18 17.60
N SER A 2 -5.91 3.76 16.39
CA SER A 2 -4.53 3.40 16.07
C SER A 2 -3.79 4.67 15.67
N ASP A 3 -2.82 5.10 16.49
CA ASP A 3 -1.95 6.20 16.11
C ASP A 3 -1.14 5.79 14.88
N GLN A 4 -1.18 6.62 13.83
CA GLN A 4 -0.42 6.45 12.60
C GLN A 4 0.82 7.34 12.65
N VAL A 5 1.82 7.03 11.84
CA VAL A 5 3.06 7.81 11.75
C VAL A 5 3.29 8.25 10.32
N LEU A 6 3.59 9.54 10.13
CA LEU A 6 4.02 10.09 8.85
C LEU A 6 5.48 10.52 8.91
N ARG A 7 6.25 10.17 7.89
CA ARG A 7 7.59 10.74 7.68
C ARG A 7 7.47 11.99 6.81
N VAL A 8 7.82 13.14 7.37
CA VAL A 8 7.80 14.44 6.67
C VAL A 8 9.25 14.89 6.44
N PHE A 9 9.54 15.39 5.25
CA PHE A 9 10.86 15.79 4.79
C PHE A 9 10.96 17.31 4.62
N LYS A 10 12.18 17.85 4.71
CA LYS A 10 12.56 19.17 4.22
C LYS A 10 13.24 19.04 2.84
N ALA A 11 13.47 20.16 2.16
CA ALA A 11 14.16 20.20 0.86
C ALA A 11 15.60 19.65 0.93
N ASP A 12 16.26 19.78 2.09
CA ASP A 12 17.59 19.22 2.40
C ASP A 12 17.57 17.70 2.70
N GLN A 13 16.45 17.02 2.43
CA GLN A 13 16.18 15.61 2.71
C GLN A 13 16.23 15.20 4.20
N GLN A 14 16.38 16.15 5.14
CA GLN A 14 16.18 15.86 6.56
C GLN A 14 14.71 15.51 6.81
N SER A 15 14.48 14.51 7.66
CA SER A 15 13.12 14.00 7.91
C SER A 15 12.81 13.82 9.39
N ARG A 16 11.53 13.98 9.75
CA ARG A 16 10.98 13.74 11.08
C ARG A 16 9.75 12.84 10.97
N TYR A 17 9.54 12.03 12.00
CA TYR A 17 8.34 11.22 12.14
C TYR A 17 7.31 11.99 12.98
N ILE A 18 6.13 12.17 12.40
CA ILE A 18 5.01 12.92 12.97
C ILE A 18 3.91 11.93 13.34
N MET A 19 3.54 11.89 14.62
CA MET A 19 2.44 11.06 15.12
C MET A 19 1.11 11.72 14.73
N ILE A 20 0.25 11.00 14.02
CA ILE A 20 -1.02 11.51 13.52
C ILE A 20 -2.19 10.57 13.84
N GLY A 21 -3.38 11.16 14.02
CA GLY A 21 -4.64 10.43 13.99
C GLY A 21 -5.17 10.29 12.57
N LYS A 22 -6.15 9.40 12.38
CA LYS A 22 -6.80 9.16 11.07
C LYS A 22 -7.39 10.42 10.44
N ASP A 23 -7.91 11.31 11.29
CA ASP A 23 -8.57 12.55 10.87
C ASP A 23 -7.65 13.77 10.94
N THR A 24 -6.38 13.59 11.30
CA THR A 24 -5.40 14.69 11.31
C THR A 24 -5.23 15.24 9.90
N THR A 25 -5.40 16.56 9.79
CA THR A 25 -5.40 17.31 8.55
C THR A 25 -3.98 17.72 8.15
N ALA A 26 -3.77 18.02 6.86
CA ALA A 26 -2.50 18.54 6.35
C ALA A 26 -2.04 19.80 7.11
N LYS A 27 -2.97 20.69 7.49
CA LYS A 27 -2.65 21.87 8.30
C LYS A 27 -2.09 21.52 9.68
N GLU A 28 -2.67 20.54 10.35
CA GLU A 28 -2.20 20.08 11.66
C GLU A 28 -0.83 19.40 11.54
N VAL A 29 -0.60 18.62 10.48
CA VAL A 29 0.72 18.03 10.18
C VAL A 29 1.77 19.12 9.94
N VAL A 30 1.44 20.19 9.21
CA VAL A 30 2.35 21.34 9.01
C VAL A 30 2.72 21.96 10.37
N ALA A 31 1.73 22.24 11.22
CA ALA A 31 1.98 22.82 12.54
C ALA A 31 2.84 21.92 13.44
N GLN A 32 2.64 20.60 13.39
CA GLN A 32 3.47 19.64 14.11
C GLN A 32 4.89 19.55 13.53
N ALA A 33 5.03 19.47 12.21
CA ALA A 33 6.32 19.41 11.53
C ALA A 33 7.18 20.65 11.82
N ILE A 34 6.59 21.85 11.81
CA ILE A 34 7.28 23.09 12.19
C ILE A 34 7.91 22.99 13.59
N ARG A 35 7.18 22.43 14.55
CA ARG A 35 7.69 22.21 15.92
C ARG A 35 8.82 21.18 15.95
N GLU A 36 8.65 20.05 15.27
CA GLU A 36 9.64 18.95 15.23
C GLU A 36 10.93 19.32 14.48
N PHE A 37 10.84 20.22 13.50
CA PHE A 37 11.98 20.78 12.79
C PHE A 37 12.55 22.04 13.48
N ALA A 38 11.96 22.48 14.59
CA ALA A 38 12.33 23.70 15.32
C ALA A 38 12.37 24.97 14.44
N LEU A 39 11.39 25.10 13.52
CA LEU A 39 11.25 26.26 12.65
C LEU A 39 10.51 27.40 13.37
N THR A 40 10.96 28.64 13.16
CA THR A 40 10.44 29.83 13.86
C THR A 40 9.37 30.59 13.09
N ALA A 41 9.17 30.29 11.81
CA ALA A 41 8.18 30.96 10.97
C ALA A 41 6.75 30.45 11.24
N ALA A 42 5.76 31.30 10.92
CA ALA A 42 4.35 31.01 11.13
C ALA A 42 3.87 29.82 10.27
N ALA A 43 2.84 29.11 10.72
CA ALA A 43 2.35 27.91 10.04
C ALA A 43 1.83 28.20 8.62
N GLU A 44 1.28 29.39 8.41
CA GLU A 44 0.78 29.89 7.13
C GLU A 44 1.90 30.13 6.11
N ALA A 45 3.15 30.26 6.57
CA ALA A 45 4.32 30.37 5.71
C ALA A 45 4.72 29.02 5.10
N TYR A 46 4.17 27.90 5.56
CA TYR A 46 4.49 26.58 5.06
C TYR A 46 3.27 25.87 4.47
N SER A 47 3.55 24.88 3.63
CA SER A 47 2.57 23.97 3.07
C SER A 47 3.09 22.55 3.05
N LEU A 48 2.17 21.59 3.16
CA LEU A 48 2.50 20.19 2.90
C LEU A 48 2.40 19.92 1.41
N CYS A 49 3.49 19.45 0.82
CA CYS A 49 3.56 19.01 -0.56
C CYS A 49 3.75 17.49 -0.60
N GLU A 50 3.08 16.85 -1.55
CA GLU A 50 3.37 15.47 -1.92
C GLU A 50 4.23 15.49 -3.18
N VAL A 51 5.36 14.80 -3.11
CA VAL A 51 6.19 14.50 -4.26
C VAL A 51 6.08 13.01 -4.52
N SER A 52 5.70 12.63 -5.73
CA SER A 52 5.67 11.23 -6.17
C SER A 52 6.40 11.05 -7.48
N VAL A 53 6.94 9.85 -7.68
CA VAL A 53 7.68 9.47 -8.89
C VAL A 53 6.89 8.43 -9.65
N THR A 54 6.64 8.68 -10.94
CA THR A 54 5.98 7.69 -11.81
C THR A 54 6.93 6.55 -12.18
N PRO A 55 6.43 5.41 -12.67
CA PRO A 55 7.29 4.33 -13.15
C PRO A 55 8.27 4.74 -14.26
N GLU A 56 7.92 5.77 -15.03
CA GLU A 56 8.77 6.37 -16.08
C GLU A 56 9.83 7.34 -15.52
N GLY A 57 9.88 7.53 -14.20
CA GLY A 57 10.82 8.44 -13.53
C GLY A 57 10.38 9.90 -13.49
N VAL A 58 9.13 10.22 -13.87
CA VAL A 58 8.64 11.60 -13.87
C VAL A 58 8.28 12.03 -12.45
N ILE A 59 8.89 13.13 -11.99
CA ILE A 59 8.60 13.73 -10.68
C ILE A 59 7.31 14.54 -10.78
N LYS A 60 6.33 14.21 -9.95
CA LYS A 60 5.08 14.96 -9.78
C LYS A 60 5.06 15.59 -8.42
N GLN A 61 4.82 16.90 -8.36
CA GLN A 61 4.68 17.64 -7.13
C GLN A 61 3.29 18.27 -7.05
N ARG A 62 2.61 18.09 -5.91
CA ARG A 62 1.35 18.76 -5.62
C ARG A 62 1.32 19.33 -4.21
N ARG A 63 0.81 20.55 -4.07
CA ARG A 63 0.44 21.12 -2.76
C ARG A 63 -0.86 20.47 -2.29
N LEU A 64 -0.89 19.99 -1.06
CA LEU A 64 -2.07 19.36 -0.49
C LEU A 64 -3.03 20.43 0.07
N PRO A 65 -4.35 20.25 -0.08
CA PRO A 65 -5.34 21.10 0.59
C PRO A 65 -5.20 21.01 2.12
N GLU A 66 -5.33 22.14 2.81
CA GLU A 66 -5.16 22.21 4.28
C GLU A 66 -6.07 21.26 5.05
N GLN A 67 -7.30 21.05 4.56
CA GLN A 67 -8.32 20.20 5.17
C GLN A 67 -8.20 18.71 4.79
N LEU A 68 -7.20 18.34 3.97
CA LEU A 68 -7.03 16.96 3.54
C LEU A 68 -6.60 16.09 4.74
N SER A 69 -7.36 15.04 5.02
CA SER A 69 -7.07 14.02 6.05
C SER A 69 -6.82 12.64 5.44
N LYS A 70 -6.59 11.63 6.30
CA LYS A 70 -6.21 10.25 5.91
C LYS A 70 -4.94 10.20 5.08
N LEU A 71 -3.96 11.01 5.45
CA LEU A 71 -2.72 11.18 4.71
C LEU A 71 -1.90 9.87 4.65
N ALA A 72 -1.84 9.10 5.75
CA ALA A 72 -1.14 7.82 5.78
C ALA A 72 -1.73 6.78 4.82
N ASP A 73 -3.06 6.81 4.61
CA ASP A 73 -3.75 5.88 3.70
C ASP A 73 -3.62 6.30 2.23
N ARG A 74 -3.20 7.55 1.96
CA ARG A 74 -3.18 8.14 0.61
C ARG A 74 -1.81 8.12 -0.05
N ILE A 75 -0.74 8.13 0.74
CA ILE A 75 0.63 8.21 0.21
C ILE A 75 0.99 6.92 -0.52
N GLN A 76 1.61 7.06 -1.70
CA GLN A 76 2.11 5.94 -2.49
C GLN A 76 3.51 5.51 -2.00
N LEU A 77 3.92 4.27 -2.30
CA LEU A 77 5.28 3.80 -1.99
C LEU A 77 6.38 4.65 -2.64
N SER A 78 6.12 5.17 -3.85
CA SER A 78 7.00 6.11 -4.55
C SER A 78 6.67 7.57 -4.23
N GLY A 79 6.06 7.84 -3.07
CA GLY A 79 5.64 9.16 -2.63
C GLY A 79 6.29 9.55 -1.30
N ARG A 80 6.54 10.86 -1.12
CA ARG A 80 7.04 11.46 0.11
C ARG A 80 6.30 12.77 0.39
N TYR A 81 6.08 13.06 1.68
CA TYR A 81 5.54 14.35 2.12
C TYR A 81 6.66 15.30 2.49
N TYR A 82 6.62 16.51 1.95
CA TYR A 82 7.58 17.56 2.19
C TYR A 82 6.91 18.76 2.83
N LEU A 83 7.55 19.32 3.86
CA LEU A 83 7.24 20.63 4.41
C LEU A 83 7.95 21.68 3.55
N LYS A 84 7.18 22.44 2.76
CA LYS A 84 7.71 23.47 1.85
C LYS A 84 7.39 24.87 2.37
N SER A 85 8.39 25.76 2.38
CA SER A 85 8.18 27.19 2.58
C SER A 85 7.49 27.80 1.35
N ASN A 86 6.42 28.56 1.58
CA ASN A 86 5.65 29.24 0.53
C ASN A 86 6.42 30.41 -0.09
N MET A 87 7.47 30.88 0.58
CA MET A 87 8.32 31.99 0.13
C MET A 87 9.52 31.51 -0.70
N GLU A 88 9.81 30.21 -0.69
CA GLU A 88 10.97 29.62 -1.34
C GLU A 88 10.56 28.75 -2.52
N THR A 89 11.31 28.86 -3.62
CA THR A 89 11.13 28.05 -4.83
C THR A 89 12.12 26.88 -4.88
N GLU A 90 12.53 26.37 -3.73
CA GLU A 90 13.47 25.24 -3.66
C GLU A 90 12.88 23.97 -4.29
N THR A 91 13.77 23.22 -4.94
CA THR A 91 13.47 21.88 -5.48
C THR A 91 13.40 20.91 -4.30
N LEU A 92 12.23 20.30 -4.10
CA LEU A 92 12.01 19.40 -2.97
C LEU A 92 12.64 18.01 -3.14
N CYS A 93 12.83 17.58 -4.38
CA CYS A 93 13.31 16.26 -4.75
C CYS A 93 14.15 16.41 -6.01
N SER A 94 15.43 16.06 -5.92
CA SER A 94 16.32 16.04 -7.09
C SER A 94 16.08 14.80 -7.95
N ASP A 95 16.69 14.76 -9.14
CA ASP A 95 16.64 13.57 -10.00
C ASP A 95 17.27 12.34 -9.32
N GLU A 96 18.30 12.54 -8.49
CA GLU A 96 18.94 11.48 -7.71
C GLU A 96 18.00 10.95 -6.61
N ASP A 97 17.37 11.86 -5.85
CA ASP A 97 16.38 11.49 -4.83
C ASP A 97 15.19 10.73 -5.43
N ALA A 98 14.76 11.14 -6.62
CA ALA A 98 13.66 10.52 -7.34
C ALA A 98 14.00 9.10 -7.81
N GLN A 99 15.23 8.89 -8.31
CA GLN A 99 15.72 7.55 -8.66
C GLN A 99 15.82 6.65 -7.43
N GLU A 100 16.29 7.17 -6.30
CA GLU A 100 16.31 6.44 -5.04
C GLU A 100 14.91 6.10 -4.55
N LEU A 101 13.99 7.05 -4.53
CA LEU A 101 12.59 6.82 -4.16
C LEU A 101 11.92 5.77 -5.04
N LEU A 102 12.15 5.82 -6.36
CA LEU A 102 11.60 4.82 -7.28
C LEU A 102 12.16 3.43 -6.98
N ARG A 103 13.47 3.32 -6.73
CA ARG A 103 14.12 2.07 -6.37
C ARG A 103 13.64 1.51 -5.02
N GLU A 104 13.47 2.37 -4.01
CA GLU A 104 12.91 1.99 -2.70
C GLU A 104 11.45 1.52 -2.80
N SER A 105 10.68 2.12 -3.71
CA SER A 105 9.27 1.76 -3.92
C SER A 105 9.08 0.40 -4.60
N GLN A 106 10.12 -0.13 -5.26
CA GLN A 106 10.09 -1.43 -5.91
C GLN A 106 10.35 -2.54 -4.91
N ILE A 107 9.28 -3.06 -4.31
CA ILE A 107 9.32 -4.22 -3.43
C ILE A 107 9.16 -5.48 -4.29
N SER A 108 10.15 -6.37 -4.23
CA SER A 108 10.09 -7.69 -4.84
C SER A 108 9.50 -8.72 -3.87
N LEU A 109 8.81 -9.72 -4.42
CA LEU A 109 8.27 -10.84 -3.64
C LEU A 109 9.31 -11.48 -2.71
N LEU A 110 10.55 -11.62 -3.19
CA LEU A 110 11.64 -12.28 -2.46
C LEU A 110 12.09 -11.52 -1.20
N GLN A 111 11.74 -10.23 -1.06
CA GLN A 111 12.03 -9.43 0.13
C GLN A 111 10.98 -9.59 1.22
N LEU A 112 9.82 -10.18 0.91
CA LEU A 112 8.73 -10.36 1.86
C LEU A 112 8.92 -11.63 2.69
N SER A 113 8.44 -11.62 3.94
CA SER A 113 8.39 -12.82 4.77
C SER A 113 7.27 -13.75 4.27
N THR A 114 7.61 -15.01 4.01
CA THR A 114 6.63 -16.01 3.54
C THR A 114 5.52 -16.24 4.56
N VAL A 115 5.83 -16.15 5.86
CA VAL A 115 4.88 -16.31 6.96
C VAL A 115 3.91 -15.12 6.99
N GLU A 116 4.43 -13.91 6.82
CA GLU A 116 3.60 -12.71 6.92
C GLU A 116 2.70 -12.59 5.70
N VAL A 117 3.20 -12.93 4.51
CA VAL A 117 2.38 -13.00 3.30
C VAL A 117 1.25 -14.02 3.47
N ALA A 118 1.54 -15.24 3.91
CA ALA A 118 0.52 -16.25 4.16
C ALA A 118 -0.50 -15.83 5.23
N THR A 119 -0.04 -15.14 6.28
CA THR A 119 -0.91 -14.60 7.33
C THR A 119 -1.87 -13.55 6.77
N GLN A 120 -1.36 -12.60 5.98
CA GLN A 120 -2.19 -11.56 5.37
C GLN A 120 -3.18 -12.12 4.34
N LEU A 121 -2.77 -13.08 3.51
CA LEU A 121 -3.68 -13.81 2.61
C LEU A 121 -4.80 -14.49 3.41
N SER A 122 -4.45 -15.15 4.52
CA SER A 122 -5.42 -15.85 5.37
C SER A 122 -6.38 -14.89 6.08
N MET A 123 -5.90 -13.76 6.59
CA MET A 123 -6.75 -12.73 7.19
C MET A 123 -7.76 -12.18 6.18
N ARG A 124 -7.29 -11.81 4.99
CA ARG A 124 -8.16 -11.30 3.91
C ARG A 124 -9.16 -12.35 3.43
N ALA A 125 -8.72 -13.59 3.23
CA ALA A 125 -9.59 -14.69 2.83
C ALA A 125 -10.66 -14.95 3.89
N PHE A 126 -10.30 -14.89 5.17
CA PHE A 126 -11.24 -15.03 6.27
C PHE A 126 -12.28 -13.90 6.31
N GLU A 127 -11.86 -12.63 6.17
CA GLU A 127 -12.77 -11.48 6.10
C GLU A 127 -13.79 -11.62 4.96
N LEU A 128 -13.33 -11.99 3.76
CA LEU A 128 -14.21 -12.21 2.61
C LEU A 128 -15.13 -13.41 2.82
N PHE A 129 -14.62 -14.50 3.38
CA PHE A 129 -15.39 -15.71 3.63
C PHE A 129 -16.49 -15.49 4.67
N CYS A 130 -16.20 -14.76 5.75
CA CYS A 130 -17.18 -14.41 6.78
C CYS A 130 -18.31 -13.50 6.26
N ALA A 131 -18.09 -12.78 5.17
CA ALA A 131 -19.10 -11.93 4.55
C ALA A 131 -20.08 -12.69 3.65
N ILE A 132 -19.85 -13.99 3.39
CA ILE A 132 -20.70 -14.82 2.53
C ILE A 132 -21.92 -15.31 3.31
N GLU A 133 -23.12 -14.98 2.83
CA GLU A 133 -24.34 -15.55 3.37
C GLU A 133 -24.56 -16.97 2.82
N PRO A 134 -25.02 -17.93 3.64
CA PRO A 134 -25.29 -19.30 3.17
C PRO A 134 -26.25 -19.38 1.97
N THR A 135 -27.19 -18.44 1.87
CA THR A 135 -28.13 -18.30 0.75
C THR A 135 -27.44 -18.00 -0.57
N GLU A 136 -26.28 -17.32 -0.56
CA GLU A 136 -25.54 -17.01 -1.80
C GLU A 136 -25.08 -18.28 -2.53
N TYR A 137 -24.77 -19.35 -1.80
CA TYR A 137 -24.44 -20.64 -2.42
C TYR A 137 -25.65 -21.26 -3.12
N ILE A 138 -26.84 -21.13 -2.54
CA ILE A 138 -28.09 -21.64 -3.14
C ILE A 138 -28.45 -20.81 -4.37
N ASP A 139 -28.37 -19.49 -4.24
CA ASP A 139 -28.64 -18.56 -5.33
C ASP A 139 -27.68 -18.80 -6.51
N ASP A 140 -26.38 -19.01 -6.25
CA ASP A 140 -25.43 -19.33 -7.31
C ASP A 140 -25.67 -20.74 -7.90
N LEU A 141 -25.92 -21.76 -7.08
CA LEU A 141 -26.13 -23.12 -7.56
C LEU A 141 -27.34 -23.21 -8.51
N PHE A 142 -28.44 -22.56 -8.15
CA PHE A 142 -29.68 -22.57 -8.94
C PHE A 142 -29.83 -21.38 -9.89
N LYS A 143 -28.80 -20.52 -9.98
CA LYS A 143 -28.77 -19.32 -10.82
C LYS A 143 -29.99 -18.41 -10.61
N LEU A 144 -30.38 -18.23 -9.34
CA LEU A 144 -31.50 -17.40 -8.95
C LEU A 144 -31.16 -15.92 -9.11
N LYS A 145 -32.17 -15.10 -9.44
CA LYS A 145 -31.99 -13.65 -9.54
C LYS A 145 -31.77 -13.07 -8.14
N THR A 146 -30.58 -12.55 -7.90
CA THR A 146 -30.26 -11.85 -6.65
C THR A 146 -31.01 -10.52 -6.59
N ARG A 147 -31.47 -10.12 -5.40
CA ARG A 147 -32.08 -8.80 -5.16
C ARG A 147 -31.06 -7.77 -4.67
N LEU A 148 -29.79 -8.17 -4.57
CA LEU A 148 -28.71 -7.35 -4.03
C LEU A 148 -28.31 -6.26 -5.02
N THR A 149 -27.97 -5.08 -4.50
CA THR A 149 -27.53 -3.91 -5.27
C THR A 149 -26.01 -3.89 -5.55
N GLY A 150 -25.34 -5.05 -5.46
CA GLY A 150 -23.90 -5.21 -5.67
C GLY A 150 -23.51 -6.67 -5.94
N PRO A 151 -22.22 -6.94 -6.26
CA PRO A 151 -21.74 -8.31 -6.44
C PRO A 151 -21.89 -9.10 -5.14
N PRO A 152 -22.36 -10.37 -5.20
CA PRO A 152 -22.43 -11.25 -4.04
C PRO A 152 -21.04 -11.44 -3.39
N SER A 153 -20.99 -11.53 -2.07
CA SER A 153 -19.77 -11.81 -1.31
C SER A 153 -19.10 -13.10 -1.77
N LEU A 154 -19.89 -14.12 -2.13
CA LEU A 154 -19.39 -15.39 -2.67
C LEU A 154 -18.55 -15.15 -3.93
N LYS A 155 -19.01 -14.27 -4.83
CA LYS A 155 -18.28 -13.92 -6.04
C LYS A 155 -17.01 -13.12 -5.75
N LEU A 156 -17.07 -12.20 -4.78
CA LEU A 156 -15.88 -11.45 -4.34
C LEU A 156 -14.80 -12.36 -3.75
N PHE A 157 -15.22 -13.38 -2.98
CA PHE A 157 -14.33 -14.40 -2.45
C PHE A 157 -13.68 -15.22 -3.58
N GLU A 158 -14.47 -15.72 -4.54
CA GLU A 158 -13.98 -16.45 -5.71
C GLU A 158 -12.97 -15.60 -6.52
N GLU A 159 -13.30 -14.34 -6.81
CA GLU A 159 -12.43 -13.42 -7.53
C GLU A 159 -11.10 -13.18 -6.80
N ALA A 160 -11.11 -13.12 -5.46
CA ALA A 160 -9.89 -12.95 -4.68
C ALA A 160 -8.96 -14.16 -4.84
N ILE A 161 -9.48 -15.38 -4.77
CA ILE A 161 -8.70 -16.61 -4.98
C ILE A 161 -8.18 -16.69 -6.41
N ASN A 162 -8.99 -16.34 -7.42
CA ASN A 162 -8.51 -16.28 -8.81
C ASN A 162 -7.36 -15.28 -9.00
N ARG A 163 -7.42 -14.11 -8.33
CA ARG A 163 -6.33 -13.14 -8.36
C ARG A 163 -5.04 -13.70 -7.74
N GLU A 164 -5.13 -14.54 -6.71
CA GLU A 164 -3.97 -15.21 -6.13
C GLU A 164 -3.34 -16.18 -7.14
N THR A 165 -4.13 -16.97 -7.86
CA THR A 165 -3.65 -17.85 -8.93
C THR A 165 -2.93 -17.08 -10.04
N PHE A 166 -3.55 -16.00 -10.53
CA PHE A 166 -2.93 -15.17 -11.57
C PHE A 166 -1.70 -14.42 -11.07
N TRP A 167 -1.65 -14.05 -9.79
CA TRP A 167 -0.49 -13.42 -9.17
C TRP A 167 0.73 -14.34 -9.22
N VAL A 168 0.59 -15.61 -8.86
CA VAL A 168 1.69 -16.59 -8.96
C VAL A 168 2.23 -16.69 -10.39
N ALA A 169 1.34 -16.90 -11.36
CA ALA A 169 1.73 -16.98 -12.77
C ALA A 169 2.43 -15.70 -13.26
N THR A 170 1.90 -14.54 -12.88
CA THR A 170 2.43 -13.23 -13.27
C THR A 170 3.84 -13.01 -12.73
N GLU A 171 4.08 -13.25 -11.43
CA GLU A 171 5.39 -13.06 -10.81
C GLU A 171 6.45 -14.00 -11.40
N VAL A 172 6.08 -15.26 -11.67
CA VAL A 172 7.00 -16.25 -12.26
C VAL A 172 7.34 -15.88 -13.71
N VAL A 173 6.36 -15.52 -14.53
CA VAL A 173 6.56 -15.25 -15.97
C VAL A 173 7.23 -13.90 -16.21
N ARG A 174 7.00 -12.90 -15.35
CA ARG A 174 7.63 -11.58 -15.47
C ARG A 174 9.12 -11.57 -15.12
N GLU A 175 9.64 -12.55 -14.38
CA GLU A 175 11.04 -12.58 -13.99
C GLU A 175 11.92 -13.22 -15.09
N PRO A 176 12.70 -12.42 -15.86
CA PRO A 176 13.53 -12.93 -16.93
C PRO A 176 14.69 -13.80 -16.41
N ASN A 177 15.23 -13.48 -15.24
CA ASN A 177 16.40 -14.17 -14.70
C ASN A 177 16.00 -15.56 -14.16
N GLN A 178 16.55 -16.61 -14.76
CA GLN A 178 16.22 -18.00 -14.42
C GLN A 178 16.47 -18.34 -12.94
N LEU A 179 17.58 -17.88 -12.37
CA LEU A 179 17.90 -18.16 -10.97
C LEU A 179 16.95 -17.44 -10.01
N LYS A 180 16.59 -16.18 -10.29
CA LYS A 180 15.58 -15.45 -9.52
C LYS A 180 14.20 -16.08 -9.66
N ARG A 181 13.80 -16.47 -10.87
CA ARG A 181 12.53 -17.16 -11.13
C ARG A 181 12.40 -18.46 -10.35
N MET A 182 13.47 -19.25 -10.28
CA MET A 182 13.51 -20.46 -9.42
C MET A 182 13.34 -20.11 -7.93
N LYS A 183 13.96 -19.02 -7.45
CA LYS A 183 13.76 -18.55 -6.07
C LYS A 183 12.31 -18.12 -5.83
N ILE A 184 11.66 -17.44 -6.78
CA ILE A 184 10.25 -17.03 -6.70
C ILE A 184 9.35 -18.27 -6.54
N VAL A 185 9.54 -19.31 -7.37
CA VAL A 185 8.80 -20.56 -7.25
C VAL A 185 8.98 -21.20 -5.87
N LYS A 186 10.23 -21.31 -5.38
CA LYS A 186 10.51 -21.82 -4.03
C LYS A 186 9.86 -20.97 -2.93
N HIS A 187 9.77 -19.67 -3.15
CA HIS A 187 9.16 -18.73 -2.22
C HIS A 187 7.64 -18.93 -2.14
N PHE A 188 6.96 -19.07 -3.29
CA PHE A 188 5.54 -19.41 -3.34
C PHE A 188 5.23 -20.75 -2.68
N ILE A 189 6.04 -21.79 -2.92
CA ILE A 189 5.86 -23.10 -2.24
C ILE A 189 5.90 -22.92 -0.71
N LYS A 190 6.80 -22.09 -0.18
CA LYS A 190 6.84 -21.80 1.26
C LYS A 190 5.60 -21.03 1.73
N ILE A 191 5.11 -20.06 0.96
CA ILE A 191 3.86 -19.35 1.28
C ILE A 191 2.70 -20.35 1.33
N ALA A 192 2.56 -21.24 0.34
CA ALA A 192 1.52 -22.28 0.32
C ALA A 192 1.60 -23.20 1.55
N LEU A 193 2.80 -23.60 1.97
CA LEU A 193 2.99 -24.39 3.19
C LEU A 193 2.49 -23.64 4.44
N HIS A 194 2.76 -22.34 4.56
CA HIS A 194 2.25 -21.53 5.67
C HIS A 194 0.73 -21.30 5.56
N CYS A 195 0.17 -21.12 4.36
CA CYS A 195 -1.29 -21.07 4.17
C CYS A 195 -1.96 -22.35 4.70
N ARG A 196 -1.34 -23.52 4.48
CA ARG A 196 -1.79 -24.80 5.04
C ARG A 196 -1.74 -24.82 6.57
N GLU A 197 -0.68 -24.29 7.17
CA GLU A 197 -0.56 -24.17 8.64
C GLU A 197 -1.65 -23.25 9.22
N CYS A 198 -1.99 -22.17 8.50
CA CYS A 198 -3.12 -21.29 8.81
C CYS A 198 -4.50 -21.91 8.51
N LYS A 199 -4.56 -23.15 7.98
CA LYS A 199 -5.78 -23.83 7.49
C LYS A 199 -6.50 -23.07 6.37
N ASN A 200 -5.81 -22.16 5.69
CA ASN A 200 -6.30 -21.49 4.49
C ASN A 200 -5.96 -22.34 3.26
N PHE A 201 -6.79 -23.36 3.03
CA PHE A 201 -6.61 -24.27 1.90
C PHE A 201 -6.91 -23.61 0.56
N ASN A 202 -7.77 -22.58 0.51
CA ASN A 202 -8.08 -21.88 -0.73
C ASN A 202 -6.84 -21.19 -1.30
N SER A 203 -6.15 -20.38 -0.51
CA SER A 203 -4.90 -19.75 -0.96
C SER A 203 -3.76 -20.75 -1.15
N MET A 204 -3.72 -21.85 -0.37
CA MET A 204 -2.75 -22.92 -0.60
C MET A 204 -2.92 -23.51 -2.01
N PHE A 205 -4.14 -23.86 -2.41
CA PHE A 205 -4.41 -24.41 -3.74
C PHE A 205 -4.30 -23.37 -4.86
N ALA A 206 -4.63 -22.10 -4.61
CA ALA A 206 -4.42 -21.05 -5.60
C ALA A 206 -2.94 -20.86 -5.97
N ILE A 207 -2.04 -21.15 -5.03
CA ILE A 207 -0.60 -21.01 -5.22
C ILE A 207 0.06 -22.22 -5.91
N ILE A 208 -0.52 -23.43 -5.77
CA ILE A 208 0.02 -24.70 -6.27
C ILE A 208 -0.39 -24.94 -7.72
#